data_AF-A0A0P1BI20-F1
#
_entry.id   AF-A0A0P1BI20-F1
#
_cell.length_a   1.000
_cell.length_b   1.000
_cell.length_c   1.000
_cell.angle_alpha   90.00
_cell.angle_beta   90.00
_cell.angle_gamma   90.00
#
_symmetry.space_group_name_H-M   'P 1'
#
loop_
_entity.id
_entity.type
_entity.pdbx_description
1 polymer ?
#
loop_
_entity_poly.entity_id
_entity_poly.type
_entity_poly.pdbx_seq_one_letter_code
_entity_poly.pdbx_strand_id
1 'polypeptide(L)'
;MTLEGKSTANSAASTTHAAPSEVTEQELQSKLFRLAILLATALSTIDEATPPATLPSGSKLPSSESFVKLSEQLHNDLVQLFNLAQKTATNLTLALKPSRNALAAASASSGSSVSPIGGLDAASLTAASAQLDAFSSEVLPKLAFLARKAAGEAQIFVRAAPRELSQAEKDERTRLEKEVTAIGGRIVDPSEATPPAKVPGLGLGLNLTKAIRHHVRDVMENVAGLCTSLMDANTLKVVHQAAAARARADGVRNGPIATQSLPLNAMEGRKKALEATAKVWAACDQATKELPTFNKEVVLKKWKEREEVMEDGWNELREGAGVDDAQPERDRESASIRQPGRGHTTSSSRTNAVDLELDESDPFAALQNMKLDDDEAAKAARFVPLIKLGRFLHGTLGRLLKSTFSRQQDQSVLDYDELHVLGERMLEAQDDLVAALLYGEQELGNGEDSDKEQATTLSGAVNIYVKIALQLVHESGVDALLEHAKSAALASKACPDSHQTAVKNVRICVEEMSKLGKSLAEQSDADG
;
A
#
# COMPACT_ATOMS: atom_id res chain seq x y z
N MET A 1 65.02 -49.51 -11.28
CA MET A 1 63.97 -48.60 -10.79
C MET A 1 64.63 -47.27 -10.46
N THR A 2 64.19 -46.21 -11.14
CA THR A 2 64.28 -44.77 -10.80
C THR A 2 65.64 -44.15 -10.44
N LEU A 3 66.05 -42.97 -10.87
CA LEU A 3 65.56 -41.95 -11.82
C LEU A 3 66.74 -40.96 -11.91
N GLU A 4 67.30 -40.73 -13.11
CA GLU A 4 68.28 -39.67 -13.34
C GLU A 4 67.57 -38.32 -13.47
N GLY A 5 68.06 -37.33 -12.72
CA GLY A 5 67.66 -35.94 -12.87
C GLY A 5 68.25 -35.34 -14.15
N LYS A 6 67.43 -34.63 -14.92
CA LYS A 6 67.90 -33.70 -15.93
C LYS A 6 66.98 -32.49 -16.05
N SER A 7 67.61 -31.35 -15.76
CA SER A 7 67.27 -29.97 -16.11
C SER A 7 66.52 -29.83 -17.44
N THR A 8 65.41 -29.10 -17.43
CA THR A 8 64.84 -28.46 -18.62
C THR A 8 64.29 -27.07 -18.31
N ALA A 9 64.96 -26.09 -18.92
CA ALA A 9 64.43 -24.91 -19.61
C ALA A 9 63.23 -24.15 -19.02
N ASN A 10 63.52 -22.91 -18.60
CA ASN A 10 62.59 -21.78 -18.60
C ASN A 10 61.93 -21.63 -19.99
N SER A 11 60.65 -21.97 -20.09
CA SER A 11 59.78 -21.48 -21.16
C SER A 11 59.06 -20.25 -20.63
N ALA A 12 59.45 -19.08 -21.12
CA ALA A 12 58.71 -17.84 -20.92
C ALA A 12 57.35 -17.99 -21.60
N ALA A 13 56.33 -18.32 -20.81
CA ALA A 13 54.94 -18.18 -21.22
C ALA A 13 54.69 -16.69 -21.45
N SER A 14 54.63 -16.31 -22.72
CA SER A 14 54.09 -15.04 -23.17
C SER A 14 52.61 -15.02 -22.79
N THR A 15 52.31 -14.48 -21.61
CA THR A 15 50.96 -14.11 -21.20
C THR A 15 50.51 -13.00 -22.13
N THR A 16 49.85 -13.36 -23.23
CA THR A 16 49.01 -12.44 -23.98
C THR A 16 47.92 -11.98 -23.04
N HIS A 17 48.11 -10.81 -22.42
CA HIS A 17 47.03 -10.03 -21.85
C HIS A 17 46.02 -9.79 -22.98
N ALA A 18 44.93 -10.54 -22.97
CA ALA A 18 43.78 -10.27 -23.82
C ALA A 18 43.36 -8.82 -23.54
N ALA A 19 43.35 -7.98 -24.57
CA ALA A 19 42.77 -6.65 -24.51
C ALA A 19 41.32 -6.77 -23.98
N PRO A 20 40.83 -5.81 -23.19
CA PRO A 20 39.44 -5.83 -22.74
C PRO A 20 38.55 -5.90 -23.97
N SER A 21 37.68 -6.92 -24.03
CA SER A 21 36.73 -7.06 -25.13
C SER A 21 35.85 -5.83 -25.19
N GLU A 22 35.87 -5.10 -26.30
CA GLU A 22 35.02 -3.93 -26.49
C GLU A 22 33.55 -4.36 -26.41
N VAL A 23 32.76 -3.69 -25.56
CA VAL A 23 31.33 -3.95 -25.43
C VAL A 23 30.63 -3.60 -26.73
N THR A 24 29.91 -4.55 -27.29
CA THR A 24 29.19 -4.37 -28.57
C THR A 24 27.74 -3.91 -28.33
N GLU A 25 27.13 -3.31 -29.36
CA GLU A 25 25.70 -2.95 -29.34
C GLU A 25 24.80 -4.16 -29.07
N GLN A 26 25.13 -5.30 -29.68
CA GLN A 26 24.39 -6.56 -29.50
C GLN A 26 24.50 -7.09 -28.07
N GLU A 27 25.66 -6.96 -27.44
CA GLU A 27 25.85 -7.31 -26.02
C GLU A 27 25.00 -6.42 -25.11
N LEU A 28 24.92 -5.11 -25.41
CA LEU A 28 24.09 -4.18 -24.66
C LEU A 28 22.59 -4.50 -24.80
N GLN A 29 22.11 -4.81 -26.01
CA GLN A 29 20.72 -5.29 -26.22
C GLN A 29 20.44 -6.60 -25.47
N SER A 30 21.40 -7.53 -25.44
CA SER A 30 21.28 -8.76 -24.65
C SER A 30 21.18 -8.47 -23.14
N LYS A 31 21.95 -7.52 -22.62
CA LYS A 31 21.86 -7.07 -21.22
C LYS A 31 20.53 -6.41 -20.92
N LEU A 32 20.04 -5.52 -21.79
CA LEU A 32 18.70 -4.91 -21.66
C LEU A 32 17.60 -5.99 -21.61
N PHE A 33 17.66 -6.98 -22.51
CA PHE A 33 16.72 -8.10 -22.53
C PHE A 33 16.72 -8.89 -21.22
N ARG A 34 17.91 -9.28 -20.73
CA ARG A 34 18.07 -9.98 -19.45
C ARG A 34 17.53 -9.15 -18.29
N LEU A 35 17.80 -7.85 -18.29
CA LEU A 35 17.34 -6.94 -17.26
C LEU A 35 15.81 -6.82 -17.24
N ALA A 36 15.16 -6.77 -18.40
CA ALA A 36 13.69 -6.79 -18.48
C ALA A 36 13.08 -8.09 -17.94
N ILE A 37 13.70 -9.24 -18.19
CA ILE A 37 13.27 -10.51 -17.57
C ILE A 37 13.45 -10.48 -16.05
N LEU A 38 14.59 -9.97 -15.57
CA LEU A 38 14.85 -9.83 -14.14
C LEU A 38 13.83 -8.90 -13.48
N LEU A 39 13.51 -7.76 -14.10
CA LEU A 39 12.49 -6.83 -13.65
C LEU A 39 11.11 -7.48 -13.57
N ALA A 40 10.66 -8.15 -14.64
CA ALA A 40 9.39 -8.85 -14.64
C ALA A 40 9.33 -9.95 -13.56
N THR A 41 10.44 -10.67 -13.36
CA THR A 41 10.55 -11.70 -12.32
C THR A 41 10.48 -11.08 -10.93
N ALA A 42 11.26 -10.03 -10.69
CA ALA A 42 11.28 -9.35 -9.41
C ALA A 42 9.93 -8.70 -9.06
N LEU A 43 9.23 -8.10 -10.04
CA LEU A 43 7.86 -7.57 -9.87
C LEU A 43 6.87 -8.66 -9.45
N SER A 44 6.88 -9.79 -10.14
CA SER A 44 6.05 -10.95 -9.76
C SER A 44 6.43 -11.51 -8.37
N THR A 45 7.72 -11.51 -8.05
CA THR A 45 8.26 -11.97 -6.77
C THR A 45 7.87 -11.06 -5.59
N ILE A 46 7.73 -9.74 -5.77
CA ILE A 46 7.22 -8.85 -4.71
C ILE A 46 5.70 -8.90 -4.57
N ASP A 47 4.99 -9.37 -5.60
CA ASP A 47 3.53 -9.50 -5.60
C ASP A 47 3.05 -10.82 -5.00
N GLU A 48 3.89 -11.85 -5.05
CA GLU A 48 3.65 -13.15 -4.41
C GLU A 48 3.35 -13.00 -2.90
N ALA A 49 2.35 -13.74 -2.42
CA ALA A 49 2.00 -13.78 -1.01
C ALA A 49 3.17 -14.38 -0.21
N THR A 50 3.77 -13.57 0.67
CA THR A 50 4.83 -14.03 1.56
C THR A 50 4.18 -14.55 2.85
N PRO A 51 4.45 -15.80 3.27
CA PRO A 51 3.90 -16.32 4.52
C PRO A 51 4.44 -15.52 5.71
N PRO A 52 3.60 -15.24 6.72
CA PRO A 52 4.04 -14.46 7.86
C PRO A 52 5.00 -15.24 8.75
N ALA A 53 5.88 -14.53 9.45
CA ALA A 53 6.84 -15.13 10.38
C ALA A 53 6.10 -15.87 11.51
N THR A 54 6.29 -17.18 11.56
CA THR A 54 5.67 -18.05 12.57
C THR A 54 6.73 -18.64 13.49
N LEU A 55 6.63 -18.33 14.77
CA LEU A 55 7.53 -18.79 15.82
C LEU A 55 7.00 -20.08 16.46
N PRO A 56 7.89 -21.02 16.84
CA PRO A 56 7.49 -22.21 17.57
C PRO A 56 7.02 -21.85 18.98
N SER A 57 6.15 -22.68 19.54
CA SER A 57 5.60 -22.52 20.88
C SER A 57 6.72 -22.53 21.92
N GLY A 58 6.72 -21.58 22.85
CA GLY A 58 7.75 -21.44 23.89
C GLY A 58 9.05 -20.77 23.46
N SER A 59 9.15 -20.31 22.21
CA SER A 59 10.27 -19.46 21.80
C SER A 59 10.19 -18.08 22.45
N LYS A 60 11.35 -17.48 22.69
CA LYS A 60 11.43 -16.10 23.19
C LYS A 60 10.91 -15.16 22.11
N LEU A 61 9.86 -14.40 22.43
CA LEU A 61 9.34 -13.38 21.53
C LEU A 61 10.43 -12.32 21.25
N PRO A 62 10.58 -11.89 19.98
CA PRO A 62 11.42 -10.75 19.66
C PRO A 62 10.95 -9.51 20.41
N SER A 63 11.87 -8.62 20.75
CA SER A 63 11.50 -7.33 21.37
C SER A 63 10.91 -6.39 20.32
N SER A 64 9.96 -5.55 20.72
CA SER A 64 9.42 -4.49 19.87
C SER A 64 10.52 -3.55 19.34
N GLU A 65 11.53 -3.24 20.16
CA GLU A 65 12.71 -2.46 19.76
C GLU A 65 13.45 -3.04 18.55
N SER A 66 13.45 -4.37 18.40
CA SER A 66 14.08 -5.03 17.24
C SER A 66 13.37 -4.67 15.94
N PHE A 67 12.03 -4.57 15.96
CA PHE A 67 11.24 -4.19 14.79
C PHE A 67 11.33 -2.69 14.50
N VAL A 68 11.44 -1.84 15.52
CA VAL A 68 11.72 -0.40 15.34
C VAL A 68 13.04 -0.21 14.61
N LYS A 69 14.11 -0.87 15.07
CA LYS A 69 15.43 -0.83 14.42
C LYS A 69 15.39 -1.36 13.00
N LEU A 70 14.66 -2.46 12.78
CA LEU A 70 14.49 -3.01 11.43
C LEU A 70 13.74 -2.03 10.52
N SER A 71 12.69 -1.37 11.01
CA SER A 71 11.92 -0.40 10.24
C SER A 71 12.76 0.80 9.81
N GLU A 72 13.56 1.35 10.74
CA GLU A 72 14.52 2.42 10.45
C GLU A 72 15.59 1.97 9.46
N GLN A 73 16.13 0.75 9.63
CA GLN A 73 17.10 0.19 8.69
C GLN A 73 16.50 0.03 7.29
N LEU A 74 15.30 -0.56 7.17
CA LEU A 74 14.60 -0.73 5.90
C LEU A 74 14.37 0.62 5.22
N HIS A 75 13.91 1.63 5.96
CA HIS A 75 13.71 2.98 5.44
C HIS A 75 15.02 3.56 4.89
N ASN A 76 16.09 3.52 5.67
CA ASN A 76 17.40 4.05 5.24
C ASN A 76 17.97 3.30 4.02
N ASP A 77 17.90 1.97 4.02
CA ASP A 77 18.41 1.14 2.93
C ASP A 77 17.60 1.37 1.64
N LEU A 78 16.27 1.50 1.73
CA LEU A 78 15.40 1.81 0.59
C LEU A 78 15.69 3.20 0.03
N VAL A 79 15.80 4.22 0.88
CA VAL A 79 16.15 5.58 0.43
C VAL A 79 17.51 5.59 -0.27
N GLN A 80 18.51 4.88 0.25
CA GLN A 80 19.82 4.75 -0.41
C GLN A 80 19.69 4.07 -1.78
N LEU A 81 18.88 3.02 -1.90
CA LEU A 81 18.64 2.32 -3.16
C LEU A 81 17.86 3.17 -4.16
N PHE A 82 16.89 3.97 -3.74
CA PHE A 82 16.18 4.91 -4.63
C PHE A 82 17.11 5.98 -5.17
N ASN A 83 17.96 6.56 -4.33
CA ASN A 83 19.01 7.49 -4.77
C ASN A 83 20.01 6.82 -5.75
N LEU A 84 20.38 5.57 -5.49
CA LEU A 84 21.24 4.80 -6.38
C LEU A 84 20.54 4.50 -7.72
N ALA A 85 19.24 4.19 -7.71
CA ALA A 85 18.44 3.99 -8.91
C ALA A 85 18.38 5.26 -9.77
N GLN A 86 18.13 6.43 -9.15
CA GLN A 86 18.16 7.74 -9.84
C GLN A 86 19.53 8.01 -10.47
N LYS A 87 20.61 7.80 -9.72
CA LYS A 87 21.98 8.00 -10.22
C LYS A 87 22.28 7.06 -11.38
N THR A 88 21.92 5.78 -11.26
CA THR A 88 22.15 4.77 -12.29
C THR A 88 21.35 5.07 -13.55
N ALA A 89 20.08 5.47 -13.42
CA ALA A 89 19.23 5.90 -14.54
C ALA A 89 19.82 7.12 -15.27
N THR A 90 20.26 8.13 -14.51
CA THR A 90 20.89 9.33 -15.05
C THR A 90 22.16 9.00 -15.82
N ASN A 91 23.05 8.22 -15.20
CA ASN A 91 24.30 7.81 -15.82
C ASN A 91 24.07 6.96 -17.07
N LEU A 92 23.05 6.10 -17.07
CA LEU A 92 22.69 5.30 -18.23
C LEU A 92 22.27 6.20 -19.38
N THR A 93 21.36 7.15 -19.16
CA THR A 93 20.93 8.07 -20.23
C THR A 93 22.06 8.99 -20.70
N LEU A 94 22.98 9.39 -19.81
CA LEU A 94 24.16 10.18 -20.16
C LEU A 94 25.15 9.38 -21.01
N ALA A 95 25.39 8.11 -20.67
CA ALA A 95 26.25 7.21 -21.43
C ALA A 95 25.68 6.95 -22.83
N LEU A 96 24.36 6.96 -22.99
CA LEU A 96 23.68 6.73 -24.27
C LEU A 96 23.53 8.01 -25.11
N LYS A 97 24.36 9.04 -24.86
CA LYS A 97 24.38 10.28 -25.65
C LYS A 97 25.10 10.04 -26.98
N PRO A 98 24.43 10.17 -28.15
CA PRO A 98 25.10 10.02 -29.43
C PRO A 98 26.19 11.08 -29.61
N SER A 99 27.33 10.69 -30.17
CA SER A 99 28.37 11.64 -30.55
C SER A 99 27.83 12.62 -31.61
N ARG A 100 28.32 13.87 -31.65
CA ARG A 100 27.90 14.86 -32.66
C ARG A 100 28.11 14.35 -34.09
N ASN A 101 29.07 13.44 -34.29
CA ASN A 101 29.38 12.83 -35.58
C ASN A 101 28.36 11.74 -35.99
N ALA A 102 27.82 10.98 -35.02
CA ALA A 102 26.80 9.95 -35.27
C ALA A 102 25.43 10.55 -35.66
N LEU A 103 25.07 11.70 -35.08
CA LEU A 103 23.86 12.46 -35.45
C LEU A 103 23.90 13.00 -36.88
N ALA A 104 25.08 13.36 -37.39
CA ALA A 104 25.27 13.80 -38.77
C ALA A 104 25.15 12.64 -39.78
N ALA A 105 25.61 11.44 -39.41
CA ALA A 105 25.54 10.24 -40.25
C ALA A 105 24.12 9.63 -40.31
N ALA A 106 23.38 9.65 -39.20
CA ALA A 106 22.00 9.12 -39.12
C ALA A 106 20.99 9.90 -40.00
N SER A 107 21.29 11.16 -40.33
CA SER A 107 20.47 11.97 -41.24
C SER A 107 20.63 11.56 -42.72
N ALA A 108 21.63 10.73 -43.06
CA ALA A 108 21.91 10.30 -44.43
C ALA A 108 21.38 8.90 -44.79
N SER A 109 21.02 8.07 -43.80
CA SER A 109 20.59 6.68 -44.00
C SER A 109 19.10 6.50 -43.74
N SER A 110 18.26 6.63 -44.78
CA SER A 110 16.79 6.57 -44.67
C SER A 110 16.18 5.15 -44.77
N GLY A 111 16.90 4.07 -44.40
CA GLY A 111 16.49 2.72 -44.80
C GLY A 111 16.65 1.54 -43.82
N SER A 112 17.28 1.70 -42.65
CA SER A 112 17.45 0.59 -41.69
C SER A 112 16.83 0.91 -40.34
N SER A 113 16.24 -0.10 -39.69
CA SER A 113 15.66 -0.02 -38.34
C SER A 113 16.60 0.72 -37.40
N VAL A 114 16.18 1.91 -36.93
CA VAL A 114 17.01 2.77 -36.09
C VAL A 114 17.01 2.21 -34.67
N SER A 115 18.13 1.61 -34.27
CA SER A 115 18.36 1.23 -32.88
C SER A 115 18.55 2.50 -32.04
N PRO A 116 17.87 2.66 -30.89
CA PRO A 116 18.03 3.83 -30.01
C PRO A 116 19.46 4.04 -29.51
N ILE A 117 20.28 2.98 -29.54
CA ILE A 117 21.68 2.97 -29.09
C ILE A 117 22.69 2.93 -30.26
N GLY A 118 22.21 3.05 -31.50
CA GLY A 118 23.05 2.98 -32.69
C GLY A 118 24.01 4.17 -32.80
N GLY A 119 25.28 3.90 -33.12
CA GLY A 119 26.31 4.93 -33.35
C GLY A 119 26.98 5.49 -32.09
N LEU A 120 26.88 4.79 -30.96
CA LEU A 120 27.63 5.09 -29.74
C LEU A 120 29.10 4.65 -29.88
N ASP A 121 30.01 5.40 -29.25
CA ASP A 121 31.41 5.01 -29.14
C ASP A 121 31.64 3.92 -28.07
N ALA A 122 32.78 3.25 -28.13
CA ALA A 122 33.09 2.14 -27.22
C ALA A 122 33.08 2.53 -25.73
N ALA A 123 33.47 3.77 -25.39
CA ALA A 123 33.44 4.23 -24.00
C ALA A 123 32.00 4.43 -23.50
N SER A 124 31.14 5.00 -24.35
CA SER A 124 29.69 5.12 -24.10
C SER A 124 29.02 3.76 -23.92
N LEU A 125 29.33 2.77 -24.77
CA LEU A 125 28.81 1.40 -24.65
C LEU A 125 29.27 0.71 -23.35
N THR A 126 30.55 0.88 -23.00
CA THR A 126 31.12 0.34 -21.76
C THR A 126 30.49 0.98 -20.52
N ALA A 127 30.31 2.31 -20.52
CA ALA A 127 29.67 3.04 -19.44
C ALA A 127 28.20 2.64 -19.26
N ALA A 128 27.45 2.50 -20.37
CA ALA A 128 26.07 2.03 -20.35
C ALA A 128 25.96 0.60 -19.82
N SER A 129 26.83 -0.30 -20.27
CA SER A 129 26.89 -1.68 -19.74
C SER A 129 27.11 -1.70 -18.24
N ALA A 130 28.04 -0.89 -17.71
CA ALA A 130 28.29 -0.82 -16.28
C ALA A 130 27.05 -0.36 -15.48
N GLN A 131 26.23 0.56 -16.03
CA GLN A 131 24.99 0.97 -15.38
C GLN A 131 23.90 -0.11 -15.44
N LEU A 132 23.79 -0.86 -16.54
CA LEU A 132 22.88 -2.01 -16.62
C LEU A 132 23.28 -3.12 -15.63
N ASP A 133 24.59 -3.37 -15.50
CA ASP A 133 25.12 -4.33 -14.54
C ASP A 133 24.80 -3.87 -13.11
N ALA A 134 24.97 -2.59 -12.78
CA ALA A 134 24.59 -2.02 -11.48
C ALA A 134 23.09 -2.18 -11.18
N PHE A 135 22.19 -1.96 -12.15
CA PHE A 135 20.78 -2.27 -11.96
C PHE A 135 20.56 -3.77 -11.66
N SER A 136 21.21 -4.63 -12.43
CA SER A 136 21.02 -6.09 -12.34
C SER A 136 21.56 -6.71 -11.04
N SER A 137 22.65 -6.18 -10.47
CA SER A 137 23.32 -6.80 -9.32
C SER A 137 23.11 -6.03 -8.01
N GLU A 138 23.05 -4.69 -8.06
CA GLU A 138 23.03 -3.86 -6.85
C GLU A 138 21.65 -3.30 -6.52
N VAL A 139 20.88 -2.86 -7.52
CA VAL A 139 19.62 -2.14 -7.27
C VAL A 139 18.45 -3.10 -7.16
N LEU A 140 18.13 -3.83 -8.24
CA LEU A 140 16.88 -4.58 -8.34
C LEU A 140 16.80 -5.75 -7.36
N PRO A 141 17.83 -6.60 -7.19
CA PRO A 141 17.75 -7.71 -6.25
C PRO A 141 17.58 -7.22 -4.80
N LYS A 142 18.23 -6.12 -4.43
CA LYS A 142 18.13 -5.55 -3.08
C LYS A 142 16.76 -4.93 -2.83
N LEU A 143 16.22 -4.16 -3.80
CA LEU A 143 14.86 -3.62 -3.69
C LEU A 143 13.82 -4.74 -3.50
N ALA A 144 13.88 -5.79 -4.32
CA ALA A 144 12.97 -6.94 -4.20
C ALA A 144 13.15 -7.69 -2.88
N PHE A 145 14.40 -7.88 -2.43
CA PHE A 145 14.71 -8.50 -1.14
C PHE A 145 14.13 -7.71 0.03
N LEU A 146 14.34 -6.39 0.08
CA LEU A 146 13.84 -5.56 1.18
C LEU A 146 12.31 -5.53 1.22
N ALA A 147 11.64 -5.46 0.07
CA ALA A 147 10.18 -5.54 0.00
C ALA A 147 9.64 -6.88 0.53
N ARG A 148 10.28 -8.01 0.15
CA ARG A 148 9.90 -9.34 0.66
C ARG A 148 10.24 -9.54 2.13
N LYS A 149 11.39 -9.03 2.58
CA LYS A 149 11.77 -9.06 3.99
C LYS A 149 10.73 -8.31 4.82
N ALA A 150 10.34 -7.13 4.38
CA ALA A 150 9.30 -6.35 5.03
C ALA A 150 7.99 -7.14 5.09
N ALA A 151 7.56 -7.76 3.98
CA ALA A 151 6.35 -8.58 3.94
C ALA A 151 6.39 -9.81 4.88
N GLY A 152 7.52 -10.53 4.94
CA GLY A 152 7.66 -11.70 5.82
C GLY A 152 7.68 -11.37 7.30
N GLU A 153 8.19 -10.18 7.65
CA GLU A 153 8.24 -9.67 9.03
C GLU A 153 7.09 -8.69 9.35
N ALA A 154 6.06 -8.63 8.49
CA ALA A 154 4.91 -7.76 8.67
C ALA A 154 4.13 -8.10 9.95
N GLN A 155 3.93 -9.39 10.19
CA GLN A 155 3.15 -9.89 11.32
C GLN A 155 3.85 -11.11 11.92
N ILE A 156 3.85 -11.18 13.25
CA ILE A 156 4.43 -12.30 13.98
C ILE A 156 3.32 -13.17 14.54
N PHE A 157 3.43 -14.47 14.27
CA PHE A 157 2.53 -15.49 14.77
C PHE A 157 3.28 -16.48 15.66
N VAL A 158 2.59 -17.07 16.64
CA VAL A 158 3.11 -18.12 17.50
C VAL A 158 2.25 -19.36 17.34
N ARG A 159 2.89 -20.51 17.14
CA ARG A 159 2.18 -21.79 17.10
C ARG A 159 1.56 -22.09 18.46
N ALA A 160 0.36 -22.68 18.44
CA ALA A 160 -0.29 -23.16 19.66
C ALA A 160 0.66 -24.11 20.41
N ALA A 161 0.70 -24.03 21.74
CA ALA A 161 1.45 -25.00 22.53
C ALA A 161 0.91 -26.41 22.22
N PRO A 162 1.79 -27.42 22.06
CA PRO A 162 1.33 -28.78 21.92
C PRO A 162 0.48 -29.12 23.15
N ARG A 163 -0.71 -29.67 22.94
CA ARG A 163 -1.56 -30.16 24.03
C ARG A 163 -0.75 -31.18 24.83
N GLU A 164 -0.72 -31.03 26.15
CA GLU A 164 -0.13 -32.05 27.01
C GLU A 164 -0.97 -33.32 26.91
N LEU A 165 -0.39 -34.35 26.29
CA LEU A 165 -0.99 -35.67 26.18
C LEU A 165 -0.76 -36.43 27.49
N SER A 166 -1.81 -37.09 27.97
CA SER A 166 -1.69 -38.07 29.05
C SER A 166 -0.76 -39.23 28.63
N GLN A 167 -0.24 -39.98 29.59
CA GLN A 167 0.68 -41.09 29.29
C GLN A 167 0.01 -42.15 28.37
N ALA A 168 -1.28 -42.44 28.58
CA ALA A 168 -2.03 -43.37 27.74
C ALA A 168 -2.19 -42.86 26.29
N GLU A 169 -2.43 -41.56 26.11
CA GLU A 169 -2.53 -40.95 24.78
C GLU A 169 -1.16 -40.90 24.07
N LYS A 170 -0.05 -40.73 24.81
CA LYS A 170 1.31 -40.80 24.26
C LYS A 170 1.64 -42.20 23.74
N ASP A 171 1.27 -43.23 24.51
CA ASP A 171 1.53 -44.63 24.14
C ASP A 171 0.68 -45.03 22.92
N GLU A 172 -0.59 -44.63 22.89
CA GLU A 172 -1.48 -44.85 21.75
C GLU A 172 -1.02 -44.10 20.50
N ARG A 173 -0.58 -42.85 20.64
CA ARG A 173 0.00 -42.08 19.55
C ARG A 173 1.27 -42.73 19.01
N THR A 174 2.14 -43.24 19.87
CA THR A 174 3.37 -43.92 19.45
C THR A 174 3.05 -45.23 18.69
N ARG A 175 1.97 -45.92 19.07
CA ARG A 175 1.46 -47.08 18.32
C ARG A 175 0.97 -46.65 16.93
N LEU A 176 0.11 -45.64 16.86
CA LEU A 176 -0.43 -45.12 15.61
C LEU A 176 0.69 -44.57 14.70
N GLU A 177 1.69 -43.87 15.23
CA GLU A 177 2.82 -43.35 14.45
C GLU A 177 3.61 -44.50 13.81
N LYS A 178 3.81 -45.62 14.51
CA LYS A 178 4.46 -46.81 13.93
C LYS A 178 3.63 -47.43 12.81
N GLU A 179 2.31 -47.55 13.00
CA GLU A 179 1.39 -48.10 11.98
C GLU A 179 1.29 -47.19 10.76
N VAL A 180 1.17 -45.87 10.96
CA VAL A 180 1.07 -44.86 9.90
C VAL A 180 2.40 -44.71 9.14
N THR A 181 3.53 -44.76 9.84
CA THR A 181 4.84 -44.74 9.18
C THR A 181 5.07 -46.01 8.37
N ALA A 182 4.57 -47.17 8.81
CA ALA A 182 4.68 -48.44 8.08
C ALA A 182 3.90 -48.42 6.74
N ILE A 183 2.84 -47.63 6.64
CA ILE A 183 2.09 -47.39 5.38
C ILE A 183 2.60 -46.16 4.60
N GLY A 184 3.71 -45.54 5.02
CA GLY A 184 4.32 -44.38 4.36
C GLY A 184 3.64 -43.04 4.66
N GLY A 185 2.75 -42.98 5.65
CA GLY A 185 2.10 -41.75 6.10
C GLY A 185 2.87 -41.07 7.24
N ARG A 186 2.40 -39.87 7.62
CA ARG A 186 2.86 -39.14 8.81
C ARG A 186 1.64 -38.68 9.61
N ILE A 187 1.71 -38.84 10.93
CA ILE A 187 0.71 -38.25 11.84
C ILE A 187 1.02 -36.77 12.02
N VAL A 188 0.04 -35.94 11.68
CA VAL A 188 0.08 -34.49 11.88
C VAL A 188 -0.53 -34.20 13.23
N ASP A 189 0.16 -33.41 14.05
CA ASP A 189 -0.35 -33.02 15.35
C ASP A 189 -1.59 -32.12 15.22
N PRO A 190 -2.62 -32.27 16.07
CA PRO A 190 -3.75 -31.32 16.10
C PRO A 190 -3.30 -29.87 16.35
N SER A 191 -2.16 -29.68 17.03
CA SER A 191 -1.53 -28.36 17.22
C SER A 191 -0.87 -27.82 15.96
N GLU A 192 -0.51 -28.67 14.98
CA GLU A 192 -0.09 -28.25 13.64
C GLU A 192 -1.29 -27.89 12.75
N ALA A 193 -2.49 -28.40 13.07
CA ALA A 193 -3.74 -28.03 12.40
C ALA A 193 -4.42 -26.77 12.99
N THR A 194 -4.01 -26.34 14.19
CA THR A 194 -4.52 -25.10 14.81
C THR A 194 -3.85 -23.90 14.14
N PRO A 195 -4.62 -22.90 13.66
CA PRO A 195 -4.02 -21.71 13.06
C PRO A 195 -3.13 -21.01 14.09
N PRO A 196 -1.94 -20.55 13.70
CA PRO A 196 -1.03 -19.88 14.62
C PRO A 196 -1.68 -18.56 15.07
N ALA A 197 -1.44 -18.17 16.32
CA ALA A 197 -2.03 -16.97 16.90
C ALA A 197 -1.15 -15.75 16.63
N LYS A 198 -1.75 -14.65 16.15
CA LYS A 198 -1.05 -13.38 15.96
C LYS A 198 -0.61 -12.83 17.32
N VAL A 199 0.58 -12.25 17.39
CA VAL A 199 1.05 -11.50 18.57
C VAL A 199 0.74 -10.01 18.32
N PRO A 200 -0.22 -9.41 19.05
CA PRO A 200 -0.60 -8.01 18.85
C PRO A 200 0.59 -7.07 19.06
N GLY A 201 0.67 -6.03 18.24
CA GLY A 201 1.73 -5.00 18.36
C GLY A 201 3.15 -5.47 17.97
N LEU A 202 3.31 -6.68 17.44
CA LEU A 202 4.62 -7.22 17.05
C LEU A 202 4.73 -7.44 15.53
N GLY A 203 5.81 -6.90 14.95
CA GLY A 203 6.08 -6.93 13.51
C GLY A 203 6.21 -5.52 12.92
N LEU A 204 6.47 -5.45 11.61
CA LEU A 204 6.54 -4.18 10.88
C LEU A 204 5.17 -3.60 10.53
N GLY A 205 4.12 -4.43 10.50
CA GLY A 205 2.76 -4.08 10.13
C GLY A 205 2.44 -4.21 8.64
N LEU A 206 1.22 -4.62 8.33
CA LEU A 206 0.74 -4.81 6.96
C LEU A 206 0.67 -3.49 6.18
N ASN A 207 0.35 -2.38 6.84
CA ASN A 207 0.18 -1.10 6.14
C ASN A 207 1.51 -0.50 5.71
N LEU A 208 2.53 -0.55 6.58
CA LEU A 208 3.91 -0.20 6.23
C LEU A 208 4.41 -1.04 5.06
N THR A 209 4.20 -2.36 5.11
CA THR A 209 4.74 -3.28 4.10
C THR A 209 4.03 -3.15 2.77
N LYS A 210 2.72 -2.85 2.76
CA LYS A 210 1.98 -2.44 1.55
C LYS A 210 2.56 -1.15 0.94
N ALA A 211 2.86 -0.13 1.77
CA ALA A 211 3.45 1.13 1.30
C ALA A 211 4.86 0.94 0.73
N ILE A 212 5.72 0.18 1.42
CA ILE A 212 7.06 -0.19 0.92
C ILE A 212 6.95 -0.90 -0.44
N ARG A 213 6.08 -1.91 -0.53
CA ARG A 213 5.86 -2.67 -1.77
C ARG A 213 5.40 -1.76 -2.91
N HIS A 214 4.48 -0.84 -2.64
CA HIS A 214 3.98 0.11 -3.63
C HIS A 214 5.11 0.97 -4.20
N HIS A 215 5.92 1.61 -3.36
CA HIS A 215 7.03 2.45 -3.83
C HIS A 215 8.12 1.64 -4.54
N VAL A 216 8.46 0.44 -4.04
CA VAL A 216 9.42 -0.44 -4.70
C VAL A 216 8.91 -0.87 -6.08
N ARG A 217 7.62 -1.25 -6.19
CA ARG A 217 6.99 -1.62 -7.46
C ARG A 217 7.04 -0.46 -8.44
N ASP A 218 6.60 0.73 -8.04
CA ASP A 218 6.56 1.91 -8.90
C ASP A 218 7.95 2.28 -9.46
N VAL A 219 9.00 2.28 -8.61
CA VAL A 219 10.37 2.50 -9.08
C VAL A 219 10.81 1.43 -10.08
N MET A 220 10.52 0.16 -9.81
CA MET A 220 10.89 -0.96 -10.70
C MET A 220 10.15 -0.93 -12.05
N GLU A 221 8.86 -0.58 -12.05
CA GLU A 221 8.06 -0.40 -13.27
C GLU A 221 8.60 0.74 -14.13
N ASN A 222 8.96 1.87 -13.51
CA ASN A 222 9.56 2.99 -14.24
C ASN A 222 10.97 2.66 -14.77
N VAL A 223 11.78 1.89 -14.03
CA VAL A 223 13.06 1.38 -14.53
C VAL A 223 12.86 0.41 -15.70
N ALA A 224 11.81 -0.41 -15.68
CA ALA A 224 11.43 -1.25 -16.83
C ALA A 224 11.01 -0.40 -18.04
N GLY A 225 10.25 0.67 -17.81
CA GLY A 225 9.93 1.67 -18.83
C GLY A 225 11.17 2.31 -19.46
N LEU A 226 12.18 2.65 -18.64
CA LEU A 226 13.46 3.14 -19.14
C LEU A 226 14.19 2.08 -19.98
N CYS A 227 14.31 0.84 -19.49
CA CYS A 227 15.00 -0.22 -20.21
C CYS A 227 14.34 -0.52 -21.57
N THR A 228 13.01 -0.58 -21.60
CA THR A 228 12.23 -0.82 -22.83
C THR A 228 12.38 0.34 -23.84
N SER A 229 12.47 1.59 -23.37
CA SER A 229 12.71 2.74 -24.26
C SER A 229 14.07 2.70 -25.00
N LEU A 230 15.01 1.90 -24.50
CA LEU A 230 16.38 1.75 -25.03
C LEU A 230 16.55 0.50 -25.91
N MET A 231 15.53 -0.36 -25.98
CA MET A 231 15.57 -1.59 -26.76
C MET A 231 15.30 -1.34 -28.24
N ASP A 232 15.93 -2.16 -29.09
CA ASP A 232 15.58 -2.20 -30.51
C ASP A 232 14.26 -2.95 -30.77
N ALA A 233 13.77 -2.87 -32.01
CA ALA A 233 12.49 -3.46 -32.39
C ALA A 233 12.45 -4.99 -32.24
N ASN A 234 13.59 -5.67 -32.41
CA ASN A 234 13.67 -7.12 -32.33
C ASN A 234 13.64 -7.57 -30.87
N THR A 235 14.43 -6.90 -30.03
CA THR A 235 14.50 -7.12 -28.59
C THR A 235 13.15 -6.87 -27.94
N LEU A 236 12.46 -5.77 -28.30
CA LEU A 236 11.09 -5.51 -27.84
C LEU A 236 10.12 -6.63 -28.21
N LYS A 237 10.16 -7.13 -29.45
CA LYS A 237 9.31 -8.27 -29.87
C LYS A 237 9.58 -9.51 -29.02
N VAL A 238 10.84 -9.83 -28.73
CA VAL A 238 11.20 -10.98 -27.90
C VAL A 238 10.75 -10.78 -26.45
N VAL A 239 10.89 -9.58 -25.88
CA VAL A 239 10.36 -9.27 -24.53
C VAL A 239 8.84 -9.46 -24.49
N HIS A 240 8.11 -8.95 -25.48
CA HIS A 240 6.66 -9.13 -25.54
C HIS A 240 6.26 -10.61 -25.70
N GLN A 241 6.99 -11.38 -26.50
CA GLN A 241 6.77 -12.83 -26.61
C GLN A 241 7.03 -13.55 -25.29
N ALA A 242 8.11 -13.20 -24.58
CA ALA A 242 8.42 -13.76 -23.27
C ALA A 242 7.36 -13.41 -22.23
N ALA A 243 6.88 -12.16 -22.21
CA ALA A 243 5.79 -11.72 -21.34
C ALA A 243 4.48 -12.46 -21.64
N ALA A 244 4.14 -12.65 -22.92
CA ALA A 244 2.97 -13.42 -23.32
C ALA A 244 3.08 -14.90 -22.95
N ALA A 245 4.27 -15.50 -23.06
CA ALA A 245 4.50 -16.88 -22.64
C ALA A 245 4.35 -17.05 -21.12
N ARG A 246 4.85 -16.08 -20.34
CA ARG A 246 4.68 -16.06 -18.88
C ARG A 246 3.21 -15.96 -18.47
N ALA A 247 2.48 -15.00 -19.04
CA ALA A 247 1.05 -14.85 -18.75
C ALA A 247 0.24 -16.12 -19.05
N ARG A 248 0.57 -16.83 -20.14
CA ARG A 248 -0.06 -18.14 -20.44
C ARG A 248 0.27 -19.20 -19.40
N ALA A 249 1.49 -19.24 -18.89
CA ALA A 249 1.89 -20.18 -17.83
C ALA A 249 1.16 -19.87 -16.51
N ASP A 250 0.93 -18.58 -16.23
CA ASP A 250 0.23 -18.11 -15.03
C ASP A 250 -1.31 -18.18 -15.16
N GLY A 251 -1.83 -18.72 -16.27
CA GLY A 251 -3.28 -18.86 -16.50
C GLY A 251 -4.01 -17.55 -16.82
N VAL A 252 -3.28 -16.45 -17.03
CA VAL A 252 -3.85 -15.12 -17.32
C VAL A 252 -4.11 -14.99 -18.82
N ARG A 253 -5.38 -14.80 -19.21
CA ARG A 253 -5.76 -14.47 -20.59
C ARG A 253 -5.43 -13.00 -20.86
N ASN A 254 -4.35 -12.74 -21.59
CA ASN A 254 -4.02 -11.37 -22.01
C ASN A 254 -5.03 -10.83 -23.04
N GLY A 255 -5.47 -9.58 -22.82
CA GLY A 255 -6.03 -8.72 -23.88
C GLY A 255 -4.96 -8.27 -24.89
N PRO A 256 -5.34 -7.52 -25.94
CA PRO A 256 -4.39 -7.06 -26.96
C PRO A 256 -3.25 -6.27 -26.31
N ILE A 257 -2.01 -6.71 -26.55
CA ILE A 257 -0.80 -6.07 -26.03
C ILE A 257 -0.72 -4.68 -26.65
N ALA A 258 -0.74 -3.63 -25.82
CA ALA A 258 -0.46 -2.27 -26.26
C ALA A 258 0.91 -2.24 -26.93
N THR A 259 0.92 -2.08 -28.25
CA THR A 259 2.14 -1.96 -29.03
C THR A 259 2.75 -0.60 -28.71
N GLN A 260 3.84 -0.58 -27.92
CA GLN A 260 4.62 0.64 -27.78
C GLN A 260 5.06 1.07 -29.19
N SER A 261 4.76 2.32 -29.54
CA SER A 261 5.19 2.88 -30.82
C SER A 261 6.71 2.90 -30.85
N LEU A 262 7.29 2.19 -31.83
CA LEU A 262 8.73 2.21 -32.06
C LEU A 262 9.15 3.64 -32.44
N PRO A 263 10.27 4.15 -31.91
CA PRO A 263 10.77 5.46 -32.31
C PRO A 263 11.09 5.48 -33.81
N LEU A 264 10.65 6.53 -34.50
CA LEU A 264 10.85 6.67 -35.96
C LEU A 264 12.29 7.06 -36.30
N ASN A 265 13.00 7.68 -35.35
CA ASN A 265 14.40 8.08 -35.49
C ASN A 265 15.12 8.10 -34.12
N ALA A 266 16.45 8.22 -34.15
CA ALA A 266 17.29 8.21 -32.95
C ALA A 266 17.02 9.40 -32.01
N MET A 267 16.57 10.54 -32.55
CA MET A 267 16.22 11.72 -31.75
C MET A 267 14.94 11.48 -30.93
N GLU A 268 13.95 10.83 -31.53
CA GLU A 268 12.71 10.43 -30.87
C GLU A 268 12.96 9.33 -29.83
N GLY A 269 13.82 8.36 -30.14
CA GLY A 269 14.26 7.34 -29.18
C GLY A 269 14.94 7.98 -27.95
N ARG A 270 15.81 8.97 -28.17
CA ARG A 270 16.44 9.73 -27.08
C ARG A 270 15.43 10.55 -26.28
N LYS A 271 14.47 11.20 -26.93
CA LYS A 271 13.41 11.93 -26.25
C LYS A 271 12.60 10.99 -25.33
N LYS A 272 12.20 9.83 -25.84
CA LYS A 272 11.52 8.78 -25.06
C LYS A 272 12.36 8.28 -23.89
N ALA A 273 13.67 8.08 -24.08
CA ALA A 273 14.57 7.69 -23.01
C ALA A 273 14.71 8.76 -21.91
N LEU A 274 14.80 10.05 -22.28
CA LEU A 274 14.84 11.15 -21.33
C LEU A 274 13.52 11.29 -20.55
N GLU A 275 12.38 11.14 -21.23
CA GLU A 275 11.06 11.11 -20.60
C GLU A 275 10.94 9.93 -19.63
N ALA A 276 11.41 8.74 -20.01
CA ALA A 276 11.44 7.57 -19.13
C ALA A 276 12.35 7.78 -17.91
N THR A 277 13.53 8.41 -18.09
CA THR A 277 14.41 8.79 -16.98
C THR A 277 13.75 9.80 -16.05
N ALA A 278 13.02 10.77 -16.58
CA ALA A 278 12.25 11.72 -15.75
C ALA A 278 11.18 11.00 -14.91
N LYS A 279 10.53 9.96 -15.45
CA LYS A 279 9.59 9.13 -14.68
C LYS A 279 10.28 8.33 -13.58
N VAL A 280 11.44 7.73 -13.84
CA VAL A 280 12.25 7.07 -12.79
C VAL A 280 12.62 8.05 -11.68
N TRP A 281 13.01 9.27 -12.05
CA TRP A 281 13.29 10.34 -11.09
C TRP A 281 12.08 10.68 -10.24
N ALA A 282 10.93 10.93 -10.87
CA ALA A 282 9.68 11.25 -10.18
C ALA A 282 9.28 10.14 -9.20
N ALA A 283 9.32 8.88 -9.64
CA ALA A 283 9.02 7.73 -8.79
C ALA A 283 9.96 7.62 -7.58
N CYS A 284 11.28 7.79 -7.79
CA CYS A 284 12.26 7.74 -6.70
C CYS A 284 12.17 8.95 -5.76
N ASP A 285 11.87 10.14 -6.27
CA ASP A 285 11.67 11.36 -5.47
C ASP A 285 10.41 11.24 -4.62
N GLN A 286 9.32 10.75 -5.22
CA GLN A 286 8.08 10.48 -4.51
C GLN A 286 8.30 9.42 -3.44
N ALA A 287 8.93 8.30 -3.79
CA ALA A 287 9.28 7.25 -2.83
C ALA A 287 10.14 7.81 -1.69
N THR A 288 11.17 8.62 -1.97
CA THR A 288 12.02 9.18 -0.90
C THR A 288 11.28 10.15 0.01
N LYS A 289 10.32 10.91 -0.52
CA LYS A 289 9.53 11.90 0.25
C LYS A 289 8.39 11.26 1.05
N GLU A 290 7.76 10.24 0.49
CA GLU A 290 6.52 9.66 1.01
C GLU A 290 6.71 8.31 1.70
N LEU A 291 7.90 7.69 1.60
CA LEU A 291 8.16 6.40 2.24
C LEU A 291 8.00 6.54 3.77
N PRO A 292 7.00 5.89 4.36
CA PRO A 292 6.77 5.95 5.79
C PRO A 292 7.90 5.25 6.54
N THR A 293 8.20 5.72 7.76
CA THR A 293 9.19 5.06 8.62
C THR A 293 8.55 3.99 9.49
N PHE A 294 7.27 4.12 9.83
CA PHE A 294 6.58 3.23 10.79
C PHE A 294 5.14 2.94 10.38
N ASN A 295 4.61 1.78 10.78
CA ASN A 295 3.20 1.41 10.53
C ASN A 295 2.21 2.45 11.07
N LYS A 296 2.49 2.97 12.27
CA LYS A 296 1.69 4.01 12.92
C LYS A 296 1.47 5.22 12.01
N GLU A 297 2.50 5.66 11.31
CA GLU A 297 2.44 6.83 10.43
C GLU A 297 1.46 6.60 9.27
N VAL A 298 1.53 5.41 8.65
CA VAL A 298 0.63 5.01 7.57
C VAL A 298 -0.81 4.95 8.06
N VAL A 299 -1.04 4.31 9.21
CA VAL A 299 -2.37 4.16 9.78
C VAL A 299 -2.95 5.51 10.16
N LEU A 300 -2.17 6.41 10.77
CA LEU A 300 -2.65 7.76 11.10
C LEU A 300 -2.94 8.63 9.87
N LYS A 301 -2.15 8.50 8.79
CA LYS A 301 -2.44 9.17 7.52
C LYS A 301 -3.79 8.72 6.98
N LYS A 302 -3.98 7.41 6.85
CA LYS A 302 -5.27 6.83 6.41
C LYS A 302 -6.42 7.15 7.36
N TRP A 303 -6.16 7.22 8.67
CA TRP A 303 -7.17 7.59 9.66
C TRP A 303 -7.72 8.99 9.38
N LYS A 304 -6.84 9.94 9.06
CA LYS A 304 -7.24 11.29 8.69
C LYS A 304 -8.02 11.32 7.38
N GLU A 305 -7.56 10.59 6.36
CA GLU A 305 -8.28 10.45 5.08
C GLU A 305 -9.71 9.94 5.31
N ARG A 306 -9.89 8.94 6.20
CA ARG A 306 -11.23 8.46 6.58
C ARG A 306 -12.07 9.49 7.33
N GLU A 307 -11.47 10.31 8.20
CA GLU A 307 -12.21 11.40 8.86
C GLU A 307 -12.79 12.39 7.84
N GLU A 308 -12.06 12.66 6.76
CA GLU A 308 -12.51 13.52 5.65
C GLU A 308 -13.69 12.86 4.90
N VAL A 309 -13.57 11.57 4.52
CA VAL A 309 -14.69 10.85 3.85
C VAL A 309 -15.92 10.72 4.76
N MET A 310 -15.73 10.45 6.05
CA MET A 310 -16.84 10.39 7.01
C MET A 310 -17.52 11.76 7.20
N GLU A 311 -16.80 12.88 7.05
CA GLU A 311 -17.39 14.23 7.03
C GLU A 311 -18.22 14.46 5.77
N ASP A 312 -17.73 14.01 4.61
CA ASP A 312 -18.45 14.13 3.35
C ASP A 312 -19.78 13.35 3.38
N GLY A 313 -19.77 12.08 3.81
CA GLY A 313 -21.01 11.30 3.96
C GLY A 313 -21.96 11.87 5.02
N TRP A 314 -21.44 12.55 6.05
CA TRP A 314 -22.28 13.30 6.99
C TRP A 314 -22.90 14.54 6.36
N ASN A 315 -22.14 15.29 5.57
CA ASN A 315 -22.65 16.47 4.86
C ASN A 315 -23.75 16.07 3.88
N GLU A 316 -23.58 14.95 3.17
CA GLU A 316 -24.59 14.38 2.28
C GLU A 316 -25.88 14.05 3.03
N LEU A 317 -25.81 13.31 4.15
CA LEU A 317 -26.99 13.02 4.95
C LEU A 317 -27.64 14.28 5.53
N ARG A 318 -26.84 15.25 5.98
CA ARG A 318 -27.34 16.51 6.54
C ARG A 318 -28.14 17.29 5.49
N GLU A 319 -27.62 17.38 4.28
CA GLU A 319 -28.27 18.06 3.16
C GLU A 319 -29.54 17.31 2.73
N GLY A 320 -29.50 15.97 2.66
CA GLY A 320 -30.65 15.13 2.34
C GLY A 320 -31.76 15.22 3.40
N ALA A 321 -31.41 15.17 4.68
CA ALA A 321 -32.36 15.21 5.80
C ALA A 321 -32.89 16.63 6.13
N GLY A 322 -32.40 17.68 5.45
CA GLY A 322 -32.81 19.06 5.71
C GLY A 322 -32.48 19.56 7.11
N VAL A 323 -31.45 19.00 7.76
CA VAL A 323 -31.08 19.33 9.14
C VAL A 323 -30.09 20.50 9.15
N ASP A 324 -30.59 21.72 9.35
CA ASP A 324 -29.76 22.87 9.65
C ASP A 324 -29.27 22.80 11.11
N ASP A 325 -28.02 22.36 11.30
CA ASP A 325 -27.30 22.69 12.54
C ASP A 325 -27.03 24.20 12.50
N ALA A 326 -27.87 24.98 13.18
CA ALA A 326 -27.48 26.32 13.57
C ALA A 326 -26.23 26.22 14.46
N GLN A 327 -25.05 26.30 13.86
CA GLN A 327 -23.80 26.41 14.60
C GLN A 327 -23.89 27.67 15.47
N PRO A 328 -23.67 27.61 16.81
CA PRO A 328 -23.39 28.82 17.54
C PRO A 328 -22.06 29.38 17.01
N GLU A 329 -22.13 30.54 16.37
CA GLU A 329 -20.96 31.35 16.04
C GLU A 329 -20.21 31.73 17.32
N ARG A 330 -19.35 30.85 17.83
CA ARG A 330 -18.24 31.22 18.71
C ARG A 330 -17.05 30.36 18.29
N ASP A 331 -15.96 31.04 17.99
CA ASP A 331 -14.61 30.50 17.69
C ASP A 331 -14.17 30.47 16.21
N ARG A 332 -14.90 31.11 15.28
CA ARG A 332 -14.31 31.55 13.99
C ARG A 332 -13.68 32.96 14.03
N GLU A 333 -13.78 33.67 15.15
CA GLU A 333 -13.31 35.07 15.26
C GLU A 333 -11.86 35.24 15.79
N SER A 334 -11.03 34.18 15.79
CA SER A 334 -9.64 34.27 16.27
C SER A 334 -8.56 33.96 15.22
N ALA A 335 -8.86 34.07 13.91
CA ALA A 335 -7.83 33.91 12.87
C ALA A 335 -8.02 34.77 11.61
N SER A 336 -8.57 35.99 11.71
CA SER A 336 -8.48 36.94 10.60
C SER A 336 -8.31 38.39 11.09
N ILE A 337 -7.09 38.71 11.52
CA ILE A 337 -6.62 40.10 11.64
C ILE A 337 -5.80 40.43 10.39
N ARG A 338 -6.47 41.15 9.48
CA ARG A 338 -5.99 42.22 8.57
C ARG A 338 -4.83 41.93 7.60
N GLN A 339 -5.19 41.93 6.31
CA GLN A 339 -4.54 42.81 5.33
C GLN A 339 -5.61 43.51 4.48
N PRO A 340 -5.60 44.86 4.37
CA PRO A 340 -6.49 45.60 3.47
C PRO A 340 -5.78 45.91 2.15
N GLY A 341 -6.47 45.73 1.02
CA GLY A 341 -6.06 46.41 -0.22
C GLY A 341 -6.63 45.86 -1.51
N ARG A 342 -7.61 46.60 -2.07
CA ARG A 342 -7.96 46.74 -3.50
C ARG A 342 -8.55 45.49 -4.21
N GLY A 343 -9.75 45.52 -4.79
CA GLY A 343 -10.76 46.56 -4.95
C GLY A 343 -11.74 46.16 -6.07
N HIS A 344 -13.02 46.58 -5.92
CA HIS A 344 -14.05 46.77 -6.98
C HIS A 344 -14.48 45.49 -7.76
N THR A 345 -15.76 45.16 -7.97
CA THR A 345 -17.00 45.94 -8.08
C THR A 345 -18.23 45.11 -7.67
N THR A 346 -19.22 45.79 -7.11
CA THR A 346 -20.60 45.36 -6.85
C THR A 346 -21.50 45.37 -8.10
N SER A 347 -22.60 44.61 -8.00
CA SER A 347 -23.85 44.70 -8.79
C SER A 347 -23.81 43.98 -10.14
N SER A 348 -24.83 43.27 -10.64
CA SER A 348 -26.25 43.20 -10.31
C SER A 348 -26.86 41.95 -10.92
N SER A 349 -27.95 41.49 -10.28
CA SER A 349 -29.00 40.65 -10.86
C SER A 349 -29.46 41.11 -12.24
N ARG A 350 -29.58 40.18 -13.20
CA ARG A 350 -30.80 39.94 -14.00
C ARG A 350 -30.62 38.82 -15.03
N THR A 351 -31.46 37.79 -14.88
CA THR A 351 -32.20 37.06 -15.93
C THR A 351 -31.63 37.08 -17.35
N ASN A 352 -31.26 35.89 -17.85
CA ASN A 352 -31.61 35.50 -19.21
C ASN A 352 -31.76 33.98 -19.26
N ALA A 353 -33.01 33.57 -19.53
CA ALA A 353 -33.35 32.25 -20.01
C ALA A 353 -32.55 31.99 -21.29
N VAL A 354 -31.74 30.94 -21.28
CA VAL A 354 -31.36 30.25 -22.50
C VAL A 354 -31.86 28.83 -22.33
N ASP A 355 -33.00 28.63 -22.95
CA ASP A 355 -33.63 27.37 -23.30
C ASP A 355 -32.58 26.51 -24.02
N LEU A 356 -31.96 25.59 -23.30
CA LEU A 356 -31.19 24.49 -23.85
C LEU A 356 -31.91 23.25 -23.41
N GLU A 357 -32.66 22.69 -24.36
CA GLU A 357 -33.29 21.37 -24.30
C GLU A 357 -32.29 20.38 -23.70
N LEU A 358 -32.55 20.01 -22.44
CA LEU A 358 -31.82 18.97 -21.74
C LEU A 358 -32.14 17.66 -22.45
N ASP A 359 -31.11 17.10 -23.08
CA ASP A 359 -31.07 15.72 -23.55
C ASP A 359 -31.48 14.79 -22.41
N GLU A 360 -32.70 14.23 -22.48
CA GLU A 360 -33.32 13.31 -21.50
C GLU A 360 -32.65 11.92 -21.50
N SER A 361 -31.32 11.86 -21.60
CA SER A 361 -30.58 10.60 -21.67
C SER A 361 -29.33 10.55 -20.78
N ASP A 362 -29.34 11.29 -19.67
CA ASP A 362 -28.48 10.97 -18.52
C ASP A 362 -29.26 10.18 -17.45
N PRO A 363 -29.11 8.84 -17.37
CA PRO A 363 -29.77 8.02 -16.35
C PRO A 363 -29.34 8.35 -14.91
N PHE A 364 -28.32 9.21 -14.71
CA PHE A 364 -27.90 9.68 -13.38
C PHE A 364 -28.49 11.04 -12.98
N ALA A 365 -29.08 11.81 -13.91
CA ALA A 365 -29.73 13.10 -13.59
C ALA A 365 -30.99 12.94 -12.73
N ALA A 366 -31.62 11.75 -12.76
CA ALA A 366 -32.74 11.39 -11.90
C ALA A 366 -32.30 11.10 -10.44
N LEU A 367 -31.09 10.56 -10.23
CA LEU A 367 -30.54 10.29 -8.89
C LEU A 367 -30.10 11.58 -8.18
N GLN A 368 -29.59 12.57 -8.92
CA GLN A 368 -29.18 13.87 -8.35
C GLN A 368 -30.34 14.77 -7.92
N ASN A 369 -31.59 14.45 -8.29
CA ASN A 369 -32.78 15.25 -7.97
C ASN A 369 -33.76 14.54 -7.01
N MET A 370 -33.39 13.38 -6.45
CA MET A 370 -34.16 12.74 -5.38
C MET A 370 -33.94 13.51 -4.08
N LYS A 371 -34.83 14.48 -3.82
CA LYS A 371 -35.02 14.97 -2.46
C LYS A 371 -35.84 13.94 -1.71
N LEU A 372 -35.40 13.58 -0.52
CA LEU A 372 -36.18 12.78 0.43
C LEU A 372 -37.55 13.43 0.59
N ASP A 373 -38.59 12.61 0.71
CA ASP A 373 -39.87 13.13 1.16
C ASP A 373 -39.81 13.58 2.63
N ASP A 374 -40.83 14.29 3.11
CA ASP A 374 -40.83 14.85 4.47
C ASP A 374 -40.74 13.75 5.56
N ASP A 375 -41.25 12.55 5.28
CA ASP A 375 -41.25 11.42 6.22
C ASP A 375 -39.89 10.70 6.24
N GLU A 376 -39.25 10.52 5.08
CA GLU A 376 -37.89 10.02 4.89
C GLU A 376 -36.85 10.98 5.47
N ALA A 377 -37.02 12.29 5.27
CA ALA A 377 -36.17 13.31 5.87
C ALA A 377 -36.30 13.32 7.40
N ALA A 378 -37.53 13.22 7.92
CA ALA A 378 -37.77 13.09 9.35
C ALA A 378 -37.18 11.80 9.93
N LYS A 379 -37.24 10.69 9.18
CA LYS A 379 -36.61 9.42 9.53
C LYS A 379 -35.08 9.57 9.58
N ALA A 380 -34.45 10.08 8.53
CA ALA A 380 -33.02 10.34 8.45
C ALA A 380 -32.52 11.26 9.58
N ALA A 381 -33.29 12.30 9.92
CA ALA A 381 -32.98 13.22 11.02
C ALA A 381 -32.86 12.52 12.39
N ARG A 382 -33.54 11.38 12.61
CA ARG A 382 -33.44 10.60 13.86
C ARG A 382 -32.07 9.91 14.02
N PHE A 383 -31.38 9.60 12.93
CA PHE A 383 -30.09 8.88 12.95
C PHE A 383 -28.89 9.83 12.96
N VAL A 384 -29.11 11.13 12.72
CA VAL A 384 -28.09 12.18 12.80
C VAL A 384 -27.24 12.13 14.08
N PRO A 385 -27.81 11.99 15.31
CA PRO A 385 -27.00 11.91 16.52
C PRO A 385 -26.06 10.70 16.54
N LEU A 386 -26.49 9.55 15.99
CA LEU A 386 -25.69 8.34 15.94
C LEU A 386 -24.46 8.51 15.03
N ILE A 387 -24.64 9.08 13.84
CA ILE A 387 -23.55 9.36 12.90
C ILE A 387 -22.59 10.40 13.47
N LYS A 388 -23.12 11.49 14.07
CA LYS A 388 -22.29 12.48 14.77
C LYS A 388 -21.43 11.85 15.86
N LEU A 389 -21.98 10.93 16.66
CA LEU A 389 -21.26 10.23 17.71
C LEU A 389 -20.16 9.31 17.16
N GLY A 390 -20.44 8.54 16.10
CA GLY A 390 -19.45 7.65 15.50
C GLY A 390 -18.28 8.43 14.86
N ARG A 391 -18.57 9.56 14.22
CA ARG A 391 -17.55 10.49 13.69
C ARG A 391 -16.71 11.10 14.80
N PHE A 392 -17.37 11.59 15.85
CA PHE A 392 -16.69 12.15 17.02
C PHE A 392 -15.79 11.11 17.70
N LEU A 393 -16.26 9.85 17.80
CA LEU A 393 -15.51 8.72 18.33
C LEU A 393 -14.26 8.47 17.48
N HIS A 394 -14.42 8.25 16.17
CA HIS A 394 -13.30 7.99 15.25
C HIS A 394 -12.27 9.12 15.30
N GLY A 395 -12.72 10.38 15.28
CA GLY A 395 -11.83 11.55 15.37
C GLY A 395 -11.12 11.68 16.72
N THR A 396 -11.80 11.37 17.82
CA THR A 396 -11.19 11.43 19.16
C THR A 396 -10.16 10.32 19.36
N LEU A 397 -10.44 9.11 18.87
CA LEU A 397 -9.49 8.00 18.85
C LEU A 397 -8.26 8.34 18.00
N GLY A 398 -8.43 8.89 16.80
CA GLY A 398 -7.32 9.31 15.94
C GLY A 398 -6.39 10.31 16.63
N ARG A 399 -6.96 11.31 17.32
CA ARG A 399 -6.19 12.26 18.14
C ARG A 399 -5.44 11.59 19.29
N LEU A 400 -6.09 10.68 20.02
CA LEU A 400 -5.46 9.92 21.12
C LEU A 400 -4.31 9.03 20.63
N LEU A 401 -4.50 8.32 19.52
CA LEU A 401 -3.46 7.50 18.89
C LEU A 401 -2.26 8.36 18.46
N LYS A 402 -2.51 9.56 17.95
CA LYS A 402 -1.47 10.52 17.58
C LYS A 402 -0.69 11.02 18.80
N SER A 403 -1.37 11.42 19.87
CA SER A 403 -0.76 12.10 21.02
C SER A 403 -0.13 11.18 22.07
N THR A 404 -0.66 9.97 22.26
CA THR A 404 -0.28 9.12 23.40
C THR A 404 1.00 8.29 23.16
N PHE A 405 1.30 7.97 21.90
CA PHE A 405 2.41 7.09 21.55
C PHE A 405 3.55 7.86 20.86
N SER A 406 4.48 8.43 21.62
CA SER A 406 5.68 9.04 21.05
C SER A 406 6.67 7.97 20.55
N ARG A 407 6.91 7.98 19.23
CA ARG A 407 7.92 7.29 18.38
C ARG A 407 8.56 5.94 18.76
N GLN A 408 8.79 5.54 20.01
CA GLN A 408 9.72 4.43 20.30
C GLN A 408 9.34 3.44 21.42
N GLN A 409 8.42 3.71 22.35
CA GLN A 409 8.34 2.87 23.57
C GLN A 409 7.15 1.91 23.72
N ASP A 410 6.01 2.10 23.06
CA ASP A 410 4.79 1.31 23.34
C ASP A 410 4.12 0.70 22.10
N GLN A 411 4.89 0.33 21.07
CA GLN A 411 4.35 -0.45 19.95
C GLN A 411 3.85 -1.84 20.40
N SER A 412 4.25 -2.32 21.58
CA SER A 412 3.94 -3.68 22.07
C SER A 412 2.52 -3.89 22.58
N VAL A 413 1.71 -2.85 22.76
CA VAL A 413 0.35 -2.99 23.32
C VAL A 413 -0.73 -2.91 22.24
N LEU A 414 -0.47 -2.19 21.15
CA LEU A 414 -1.51 -1.78 20.20
C LEU A 414 -1.31 -2.40 18.82
N ASP A 415 -2.33 -3.08 18.33
CA ASP A 415 -2.34 -3.64 16.98
C ASP A 415 -2.86 -2.61 15.95
N TYR A 416 -1.93 -1.84 15.38
CA TYR A 416 -2.27 -0.83 14.37
C TYR A 416 -2.89 -1.41 13.10
N ASP A 417 -2.63 -2.68 12.76
CA ASP A 417 -3.26 -3.30 11.60
C ASP A 417 -4.73 -3.60 11.86
N GLU A 418 -5.06 -4.12 13.04
CA GLU A 418 -6.44 -4.38 13.44
C GLU A 418 -7.23 -3.07 13.55
N LEU A 419 -6.64 -2.04 14.15
CA LEU A 419 -7.23 -0.70 14.20
C LEU A 419 -7.45 -0.09 12.83
N HIS A 420 -6.54 -0.35 11.89
CA HIS A 420 -6.74 0.07 10.52
C HIS A 420 -7.97 -0.61 9.90
N VAL A 421 -8.09 -1.94 10.02
CA VAL A 421 -9.23 -2.71 9.51
C VAL A 421 -10.54 -2.24 10.15
N LEU A 422 -10.60 -2.11 11.47
CA LEU A 422 -11.81 -1.64 12.15
C LEU A 422 -12.19 -0.21 11.77
N GLY A 423 -11.20 0.66 11.54
CA GLY A 423 -11.47 2.01 11.05
C GLY A 423 -11.98 2.04 9.60
N GLU A 424 -11.52 1.13 8.72
CA GLU A 424 -12.08 1.00 7.35
C GLU A 424 -13.53 0.50 7.44
N ARG A 425 -13.79 -0.55 8.23
CA ARG A 425 -15.14 -1.07 8.46
C ARG A 425 -16.08 -0.04 9.08
N MET A 426 -15.57 0.85 9.94
CA MET A 426 -16.36 1.93 10.54
C MET A 426 -16.79 2.96 9.50
N LEU A 427 -15.90 3.27 8.54
CA LEU A 427 -16.23 4.13 7.41
C LEU A 427 -17.27 3.45 6.51
N GLU A 428 -17.04 2.21 6.10
CA GLU A 428 -17.96 1.42 5.27
C GLU A 428 -19.35 1.32 5.93
N ALA A 429 -19.42 0.98 7.22
CA ALA A 429 -20.68 0.90 7.93
C ALA A 429 -21.38 2.26 8.11
N GLN A 430 -20.64 3.37 8.10
CA GLN A 430 -21.27 4.71 8.03
C GLN A 430 -21.87 4.93 6.65
N ASP A 431 -21.12 4.61 5.60
CA ASP A 431 -21.53 4.78 4.20
C ASP A 431 -22.79 3.94 3.91
N ASP A 432 -22.79 2.66 4.33
CA ASP A 432 -23.95 1.77 4.23
C ASP A 432 -25.18 2.32 4.98
N LEU A 433 -24.98 2.87 6.19
CA LEU A 433 -26.05 3.47 6.97
C LEU A 433 -26.59 4.75 6.31
N VAL A 434 -25.72 5.61 5.78
CA VAL A 434 -26.12 6.82 5.05
C VAL A 434 -26.87 6.44 3.77
N ALA A 435 -26.38 5.45 3.03
CA ALA A 435 -27.01 4.97 1.82
C ALA A 435 -28.40 4.38 2.10
N ALA A 436 -28.54 3.54 3.14
CA ALA A 436 -29.83 3.00 3.56
C ALA A 436 -30.85 4.08 3.97
N LEU A 437 -30.37 5.21 4.51
CA LEU A 437 -31.21 6.35 4.89
C LEU A 437 -31.59 7.26 3.71
N LEU A 438 -30.71 7.41 2.72
CA LEU A 438 -30.90 8.33 1.60
C LEU A 438 -31.55 7.70 0.37
N TYR A 439 -31.27 6.42 0.12
CA TYR A 439 -31.67 5.72 -1.10
C TYR A 439 -32.62 4.55 -0.84
N GLY A 440 -32.96 4.32 0.43
CA GLY A 440 -33.81 3.21 0.88
C GLY A 440 -33.11 1.85 0.81
N GLU A 441 -33.84 0.79 1.20
CA GLU A 441 -33.41 -0.60 1.10
C GLU A 441 -33.45 -1.05 -0.38
N GLN A 442 -32.55 -0.53 -1.22
CA GLN A 442 -32.31 -1.19 -2.50
C GLN A 442 -31.74 -2.58 -2.21
N GLU A 443 -32.34 -3.61 -2.82
CA GLU A 443 -31.81 -4.98 -2.85
C GLU A 443 -30.35 -4.94 -3.36
N LEU A 444 -29.41 -4.72 -2.44
CA LEU A 444 -27.98 -4.77 -2.67
C LEU A 444 -27.60 -6.24 -2.87
N GLY A 445 -27.85 -6.74 -4.08
CA GLY A 445 -27.27 -7.92 -4.70
C GLY A 445 -27.20 -9.20 -3.86
N ASN A 446 -27.98 -10.21 -4.27
CA ASN A 446 -27.82 -11.62 -3.87
C ASN A 446 -26.35 -12.08 -3.91
N GLY A 447 -25.67 -11.97 -2.78
CA GLY A 447 -24.34 -12.52 -2.53
C GLY A 447 -24.43 -13.41 -1.30
N GLU A 448 -24.04 -14.67 -1.45
CA GLU A 448 -24.15 -15.77 -0.48
C GLU A 448 -23.25 -15.61 0.77
N ASP A 449 -23.23 -14.43 1.39
CA ASP A 449 -22.57 -14.17 2.67
C ASP A 449 -23.62 -13.75 3.70
N SER A 450 -23.85 -14.57 4.73
CA SER A 450 -24.87 -14.32 5.78
C SER A 450 -24.70 -13.02 6.56
N ASP A 451 -23.52 -12.40 6.50
CA ASP A 451 -23.23 -11.10 7.12
C ASP A 451 -23.70 -9.92 6.25
N LYS A 452 -23.88 -10.11 4.93
CA LYS A 452 -24.45 -9.10 4.00
C LYS A 452 -25.97 -9.07 4.04
N GLU A 453 -26.60 -10.21 4.32
CA GLU A 453 -28.06 -10.33 4.44
C GLU A 453 -28.62 -9.58 5.67
N GLN A 454 -27.78 -9.28 6.67
CA GLN A 454 -28.16 -8.38 7.78
C GLN A 454 -28.00 -6.90 7.39
N ALA A 455 -27.02 -6.56 6.54
CA ALA A 455 -26.75 -5.18 6.14
C ALA A 455 -27.80 -4.59 5.17
N THR A 456 -28.69 -5.41 4.60
CA THR A 456 -29.75 -4.97 3.68
C THR A 456 -30.91 -4.26 4.36
N THR A 457 -31.00 -4.33 5.70
CA THR A 457 -32.02 -3.62 6.47
C THR A 457 -31.42 -2.45 7.24
N LEU A 458 -32.18 -1.37 7.41
CA LEU A 458 -31.73 -0.20 8.18
C LEU A 458 -31.35 -0.57 9.63
N SER A 459 -32.10 -1.48 10.25
CA SER A 459 -31.82 -2.03 11.59
C SER A 459 -30.47 -2.76 11.64
N GLY A 460 -30.17 -3.57 10.61
CA GLY A 460 -28.89 -4.26 10.53
C GLY A 460 -27.70 -3.32 10.26
N ALA A 461 -27.86 -2.31 9.41
CA ALA A 461 -26.83 -1.28 9.20
C ALA A 461 -26.46 -0.55 10.51
N VAL A 462 -27.47 -0.17 11.32
CA VAL A 462 -27.24 0.41 12.66
C VAL A 462 -26.50 -0.54 13.59
N ASN A 463 -26.94 -1.80 13.66
CA ASN A 463 -26.32 -2.79 14.54
C ASN A 463 -24.85 -3.05 14.16
N ILE A 464 -24.54 -3.12 12.86
CA ILE A 464 -23.18 -3.26 12.35
C ILE A 464 -22.33 -2.04 12.72
N TYR A 465 -22.84 -0.83 12.47
CA TYR A 465 -22.14 0.42 12.80
C TYR A 465 -21.78 0.52 14.29
N VAL A 466 -22.73 0.24 15.18
CA VAL A 466 -22.52 0.27 16.64
C VAL A 466 -21.59 -0.85 17.10
N LYS A 467 -21.71 -2.06 16.54
CA LYS A 467 -20.83 -3.18 16.86
C LYS A 467 -19.38 -2.89 16.50
N ILE A 468 -19.14 -2.29 15.33
CA ILE A 468 -17.78 -1.91 14.90
C ILE A 468 -17.24 -0.79 15.79
N ALA A 469 -18.04 0.21 16.15
CA ALA A 469 -17.64 1.27 17.08
C ALA A 469 -17.19 0.70 18.44
N LEU A 470 -17.93 -0.28 18.98
CA LEU A 470 -17.59 -0.98 20.22
C LEU A 470 -16.29 -1.77 20.09
N GLN A 471 -16.12 -2.52 18.99
CA GLN A 471 -14.89 -3.27 18.70
C GLN A 471 -13.68 -2.33 18.58
N LEU A 472 -13.85 -1.20 17.90
CA LEU A 472 -12.79 -0.19 17.72
C LEU A 472 -12.29 0.34 19.06
N VAL A 473 -13.21 0.61 20.01
CA VAL A 473 -12.82 1.07 21.36
C VAL A 473 -12.11 -0.03 22.14
N HIS A 474 -12.59 -1.27 22.05
CA HIS A 474 -11.95 -2.41 22.69
C HIS A 474 -10.50 -2.60 22.19
N GLU A 475 -10.30 -2.70 20.88
CA GLU A 475 -8.99 -2.93 20.27
C GLU A 475 -8.05 -1.72 20.36
N SER A 476 -8.59 -0.50 20.51
CA SER A 476 -7.77 0.69 20.73
C SER A 476 -7.13 0.75 22.11
N GLY A 477 -7.49 -0.18 23.01
CA GLY A 477 -6.91 -0.26 24.33
C GLY A 477 -7.13 1.03 25.13
N VAL A 478 -8.23 1.75 24.91
CA VAL A 478 -8.53 3.04 25.57
C VAL A 478 -8.43 2.97 27.09
N ASP A 479 -8.74 1.81 27.67
CA ASP A 479 -8.56 1.57 29.10
C ASP A 479 -7.08 1.46 29.50
N ALA A 480 -6.25 0.81 28.68
CA ALA A 480 -4.80 0.79 28.87
C ALA A 480 -4.18 2.19 28.65
N LEU A 481 -4.69 2.95 27.68
CA LEU A 481 -4.32 4.36 27.44
C LEU A 481 -4.62 5.24 28.66
N LEU A 482 -5.76 5.00 29.33
CA LEU A 482 -6.14 5.72 30.54
C LEU A 482 -5.17 5.43 31.69
N GLU A 483 -4.83 4.17 31.91
CA GLU A 483 -3.89 3.76 32.97
C GLU A 483 -2.47 4.28 32.69
N HIS A 484 -2.05 4.30 31.42
CA HIS A 484 -0.79 4.91 31.03
C HIS A 484 -0.80 6.44 31.22
N ALA A 485 -1.87 7.12 30.83
CA ALA A 485 -2.03 8.56 31.03
C ALA A 485 -2.06 8.95 32.51
N LYS A 486 -2.71 8.15 33.37
CA LYS A 486 -2.68 8.33 34.84
C LYS A 486 -1.29 8.11 35.42
N SER A 487 -0.59 7.07 34.96
CA SER A 487 0.78 6.76 35.42
C SER A 487 1.78 7.85 34.99
N ALA A 488 1.64 8.36 33.77
CA ALA A 488 2.43 9.49 33.27
C ALA A 488 2.07 10.83 33.94
N ALA A 489 0.83 11.03 34.38
CA ALA A 489 0.40 12.18 35.21
C ALA A 489 0.98 12.14 36.62
N LEU A 490 1.18 10.93 37.16
CA LEU A 490 1.84 10.74 38.46
C LEU A 490 3.36 10.96 38.35
N ALA A 491 3.96 10.62 37.20
CA ALA A 491 5.40 10.76 36.95
C ALA A 491 5.81 12.17 36.44
N SER A 492 4.92 12.88 35.74
CA SER A 492 5.14 14.23 35.25
C SER A 492 3.99 15.13 35.69
N LYS A 493 4.29 16.31 36.26
CA LYS A 493 3.31 17.36 36.62
C LYS A 493 2.54 17.96 35.42
N ALA A 494 2.58 17.30 34.27
CA ALA A 494 2.00 17.75 33.01
C ALA A 494 1.46 16.54 32.22
N CYS A 495 0.52 15.79 32.79
CA CYS A 495 -0.45 15.14 31.92
C CYS A 495 -1.48 16.21 31.54
N PRO A 496 -1.67 16.52 30.25
CA PRO A 496 -2.63 17.53 29.88
C PRO A 496 -4.02 16.97 30.18
N ASP A 497 -4.82 17.69 30.97
CA ASP A 497 -6.22 17.39 31.30
C ASP A 497 -7.07 17.00 30.06
N SER A 498 -6.59 17.34 28.86
CA SER A 498 -7.13 16.95 27.56
C SER A 498 -7.17 15.43 27.32
N HIS A 499 -6.19 14.63 27.76
CA HIS A 499 -6.18 13.17 27.51
C HIS A 499 -7.21 12.44 28.37
N GLN A 500 -7.30 12.77 29.66
CA GLN A 500 -8.30 12.19 30.55
C GLN A 500 -9.72 12.58 30.12
N THR A 501 -9.90 13.83 29.67
CA THR A 501 -11.17 14.30 29.10
C THR A 501 -11.52 13.56 27.80
N ALA A 502 -10.56 13.38 26.90
CA ALA A 502 -10.78 12.66 25.64
C ALA A 502 -11.17 11.19 25.87
N VAL A 503 -10.52 10.48 26.80
CA VAL A 503 -10.88 9.10 27.14
C VAL A 503 -12.28 9.02 27.76
N LYS A 504 -12.62 9.96 28.66
CA LYS A 504 -13.96 10.03 29.24
C LYS A 504 -15.01 10.26 28.15
N ASN A 505 -14.73 11.14 27.20
CA ASN A 505 -15.63 11.41 26.08
C ASN A 505 -15.80 10.17 25.19
N VAL A 506 -14.74 9.41 24.90
CA VAL A 506 -14.84 8.14 24.16
C VAL A 506 -15.79 7.17 24.84
N ARG A 507 -15.68 6.96 26.16
CA ARG A 507 -16.59 6.07 26.90
C ARG A 507 -18.04 6.53 26.85
N ILE A 508 -18.29 7.82 27.09
CA ILE A 508 -19.63 8.40 27.00
C ILE A 508 -20.20 8.19 25.60
N CYS A 509 -19.41 8.47 24.55
CA CYS A 509 -19.87 8.28 23.18
C CYS A 509 -20.26 6.83 22.89
N VAL A 510 -19.48 5.86 23.35
CA VAL A 510 -19.80 4.43 23.17
C VAL A 510 -21.07 4.03 23.91
N GLU A 511 -21.24 4.49 25.15
CA GLU A 511 -22.46 4.23 25.92
C GLU A 511 -23.70 4.82 25.24
N GLU A 512 -23.61 6.05 24.75
CA GLU A 512 -24.71 6.72 24.04
C GLU A 512 -24.98 6.09 22.68
N MET A 513 -23.94 5.70 21.91
CA MET A 513 -24.11 4.95 20.66
C MET A 513 -24.79 3.60 20.90
N SER A 514 -24.45 2.89 21.98
CA SER A 514 -25.09 1.60 22.30
C SER A 514 -26.57 1.77 22.67
N LYS A 515 -26.91 2.82 23.44
CA LYS A 515 -28.30 3.13 23.79
C LYS A 515 -29.12 3.56 22.57
N LEU A 516 -28.60 4.50 21.79
CA LEU A 516 -29.25 5.01 20.59
C LEU A 516 -29.41 3.92 19.54
N GLY A 517 -28.37 3.11 19.32
CA GLY A 517 -28.41 1.99 18.38
C GLY A 517 -29.53 1.01 18.68
N LYS A 518 -29.68 0.60 19.95
CA LYS A 518 -30.78 -0.29 20.37
C LYS A 518 -32.14 0.34 20.13
N SER A 519 -32.31 1.59 20.55
CA SER A 519 -33.58 2.31 20.37
C SER A 519 -33.95 2.51 18.90
N LEU A 520 -32.97 2.77 18.03
CA LEU A 520 -33.19 3.01 16.61
C LEU A 520 -33.43 1.69 15.84
N ALA A 521 -32.75 0.61 16.21
CA ALA A 521 -33.00 -0.72 15.66
C ALA A 521 -34.41 -1.21 16.01
N GLU A 522 -34.82 -1.11 17.29
CA GLU A 522 -36.17 -1.49 17.74
C GLU A 522 -37.29 -0.68 17.07
N GLN A 523 -37.03 0.59 16.74
CA GLN A 523 -37.97 1.44 16.00
C GLN A 523 -37.99 1.10 14.51
N SER A 524 -36.83 0.83 13.91
CA SER A 524 -36.74 0.44 12.50
C SER A 524 -37.44 -0.90 12.23
N ASP A 525 -37.37 -1.85 13.17
CA ASP A 525 -38.07 -3.14 13.08
C ASP A 525 -39.59 -3.01 13.30
N ALA A 526 -40.05 -1.90 13.89
CA ALA A 526 -41.47 -1.62 14.12
C ALA A 526 -42.12 -0.83 12.97
N ASP A 527 -41.32 -0.10 12.19
CA ASP A 527 -41.75 0.71 11.04
C ASP A 527 -41.72 -0.06 9.70
N GLY A 528 -41.06 -1.22 9.64
CA GLY A 528 -41.07 -2.16 8.51
C GLY A 528 -42.10 -3.28 8.68
#